data_AF-A0A534W140-F1
#
_entry.id   AF-A0A534W140-F1
#
_cell.length_a   1.000
_cell.length_b   1.000
_cell.length_c   1.000
_cell.angle_alpha   90.00
_cell.angle_beta   90.00
_cell.angle_gamma   90.00
#
_symmetry.space_group_name_H-M   'P 1'
#
loop_
_entity.id
_entity.type
_entity.pdbx_description
1 polymer ?
#
loop_
_entity_poly.entity_id
_entity_poly.type
_entity_poly.pdbx_seq_one_letter_code
_entity_poly.pdbx_strand_id
1 'polypeptide(L)' 'MKLYFKPGACSLSPHIVLRELGLPFDLEAVDTKAQKTASGANFTAINPKKY' A
#
# COMPACT_ATOMS: atom_id res chain seq x y z
N MET A 1 10.32 -5.77 -2.56
CA MET A 1 8.86 -5.86 -2.84
C MET A 1 8.22 -4.54 -2.41
N LYS A 2 7.09 -4.10 -3.01
CA LYS A 2 6.42 -2.84 -2.61
C LYS A 2 5.05 -3.13 -1.98
N LEU A 3 4.80 -2.58 -0.79
CA LEU A 3 3.51 -2.62 -0.10
C LEU A 3 2.76 -1.30 -0.34
N TYR A 4 1.62 -1.40 -1.01
CA TYR A 4 0.66 -0.30 -1.15
C TYR A 4 -0.22 -0.26 0.10
N PHE A 5 -0.21 0.85 0.84
CA PHE A 5 -0.87 0.92 2.14
C PHE A 5 -1.62 2.24 2.34
N LYS A 6 -2.52 2.25 3.33
CA LYS A 6 -3.20 3.45 3.81
C LYS A 6 -3.12 3.49 5.34
N PRO A 7 -2.66 4.60 5.95
CA PRO A 7 -2.61 4.72 7.41
C PRO A 7 -3.98 4.44 8.05
N GLY A 8 -3.98 3.61 9.10
CA GLY A 8 -5.20 3.23 9.82
C GLY A 8 -6.10 2.21 9.11
N ALA A 9 -5.69 1.65 7.97
CA ALA A 9 -6.44 0.63 7.25
C ALA A 9 -5.94 -0.80 7.56
N CYS A 10 -6.63 -1.80 7.03
CA CYS A 10 -6.27 -3.22 7.15
C CYS A 10 -4.89 -3.57 6.57
N SER A 11 -4.32 -2.71 5.72
CA SER A 11 -2.95 -2.84 5.22
C SER A 11 -1.87 -2.73 6.32
N LEU A 12 -2.25 -2.37 7.56
CA LEU A 12 -1.39 -2.50 8.73
C LEU A 12 -0.96 -3.96 9.02
N SER A 13 -1.86 -4.93 8.78
CA SER A 13 -1.55 -6.35 9.05
C SER A 13 -0.34 -6.85 8.23
N PRO A 14 -0.33 -6.75 6.88
CA PRO A 14 0.84 -7.12 6.11
C PRO A 14 2.06 -6.22 6.38
N HIS A 15 1.87 -4.96 6.81
CA HIS A 15 2.98 -4.10 7.21
C HIS A 15 3.71 -4.66 8.45
N ILE A 16 2.98 -5.08 9.48
CA ILE A 16 3.56 -5.72 10.67
C ILE A 16 4.31 -6.98 10.27
N VAL A 17 3.68 -7.89 9.51
CA VAL A 17 4.30 -9.15 9.09
C VAL A 17 5.61 -8.92 8.33
N LEU A 18 5.66 -7.96 7.41
CA LEU A 18 6.88 -7.65 6.66
C LEU A 18 8.01 -7.12 7.55
N ARG A 19 7.67 -6.35 8.60
CA ARG A 19 8.65 -5.87 9.60
C ARG A 19 9.16 -7.02 10.47
N GLU A 20 8.27 -7.86 10.99
CA GLU A 20 8.61 -9.01 11.84
C GLU A 20 9.49 -10.03 11.11
N LEU A 21 9.25 -10.24 9.82
CA LEU A 21 10.07 -11.13 8.99
C LEU A 21 11.42 -10.53 8.57
N GLY A 22 11.67 -9.25 8.86
CA GLY A 22 12.92 -8.57 8.48
C GLY A 22 13.16 -8.51 6.97
N LEU A 23 12.11 -8.65 6.15
CA LEU A 23 12.24 -8.68 4.70
C LEU A 23 12.46 -7.27 4.14
N PRO A 24 13.20 -7.12 3.03
CA PRO A 24 13.32 -5.85 2.35
C PRO A 24 12.03 -5.51 1.58
N PHE A 25 11.41 -4.37 1.93
CA PHE A 25 10.26 -3.84 1.21
C PHE A 25 10.20 -2.33 1.22
N ASP A 26 9.53 -1.79 0.21
CA ASP A 26 9.21 -0.38 0.07
C ASP A 26 7.75 -0.13 0.42
N LEU A 27 7.47 1.07 0.91
CA LEU A 27 6.12 1.53 1.23
C LEU A 27 5.66 2.55 0.21
N GLU A 28 4.42 2.39 -0.25
CA GLU A 28 3.75 3.36 -1.12
C GLU A 28 2.39 3.68 -0.53
N ALA A 29 2.21 4.91 -0.03
CA ALA A 29 0.92 5.32 0.49
C ALA A 29 -0.09 5.46 -0.66
N VAL A 30 -1.35 5.13 -0.40
CA VAL A 30 -2.44 5.20 -1.37
C VAL A 30 -3.60 6.00 -0.79
N ASP A 31 -4.03 7.01 -1.54
CA ASP A 31 -5.33 7.62 -1.34
C ASP A 31 -6.38 6.76 -2.04
N THR A 32 -7.08 5.92 -1.27
CA THR A 32 -8.16 5.07 -1.79
C THR A 32 -9.44 5.84 -2.13
N LYS A 33 -9.55 7.14 -1.81
CA LYS A 33 -10.64 7.99 -2.31
C LYS A 33 -10.27 8.55 -3.67
N ALA A 34 -9.08 9.13 -3.80
CA ALA A 34 -8.60 9.72 -5.07
C ALA A 34 -8.08 8.68 -6.07
N GLN A 35 -7.89 7.42 -5.63
CA GLN A 35 -7.30 6.34 -6.41
C GLN A 35 -5.90 6.68 -6.95
N LYS A 36 -5.09 7.29 -6.09
CA LYS A 36 -3.72 7.69 -6.42
C LYS A 36 -2.73 7.19 -5.39
N THR A 37 -1.55 6.79 -5.85
CA THR A 37 -0.40 6.54 -4.98
C THR A 37 0.24 7.86 -4.54
N ALA A 38 1.10 7.83 -3.53
CA ALA A 38 1.87 8.99 -3.07
C ALA A 38 2.77 9.56 -4.18
N SER A 39 3.29 8.69 -5.05
CA SER A 39 4.01 9.06 -6.27
C SER A 39 3.13 9.61 -7.40
N GLY A 40 1.81 9.67 -7.21
CA GLY A 40 0.85 10.22 -8.18
C GLY A 40 0.37 9.24 -9.26
N ALA A 41 0.76 7.97 -9.19
CA ALA A 41 0.32 6.94 -10.13
C ALA A 41 -1.16 6.58 -9.92
N ASN A 42 -1.82 6.14 -10.99
CA ASN A 42 -3.19 5.66 -10.93
C ASN A 42 -3.26 4.30 -10.23
N PHE A 43 -3.90 4.25 -9.05
CA PHE A 43 -3.98 3.03 -8.27
C PHE A 43 -4.93 1.99 -8.88
N THR A 44 -5.92 2.39 -9.68
CA THR A 44 -6.86 1.43 -10.30
C THR A 44 -6.20 0.52 -11.33
N ALA A 45 -5.10 0.99 -11.94
CA ALA A 45 -4.29 0.20 -12.86
C ALA A 45 -3.45 -0.86 -12.11
N ILE A 46 -3.17 -0.65 -10.83
CA ILE A 46 -2.41 -1.56 -9.97
C ILE A 46 -3.35 -2.55 -9.29
N ASN A 47 -4.44 -2.05 -8.70
CA ASN A 47 -5.48 -2.84 -8.06
C ASN A 47 -6.86 -2.39 -8.54
N PRO A 48 -7.49 -3.11 -9.50
CA PRO A 48 -8.83 -2.79 -9.98
C PRO A 48 -9.93 -2.81 -8.91
N LYS A 49 -9.67 -3.43 -7.75
CA LYS A 49 -10.60 -3.46 -6.61
C LYS A 49 -10.61 -2.17 -5.79
N LYS A 50 -9.61 -1.28 -5.96
CA LYS A 50 -9.59 0.10 -5.45
C LYS A 50 -9.37 0.30 -3.93
N TYR A 51 -9.06 -0.75 -3.17
CA TYR A 51 -8.83 -0.67 -1.72
C TYR A 51 -7.53 -1.32 -1.29
#